data_AF-A0A2D5Y2D8-F1
#
_entry.id   AF-A0A2D5Y2D8-F1
#
_cell.length_a   1.000
_cell.length_b   1.000
_cell.length_c   1.000
_cell.angle_alpha   90.00
_cell.angle_beta   90.00
_cell.angle_gamma   90.00
#
_symmetry.space_group_name_H-M   'P 1'
#
loop_
_entity.id
_entity.type
_entity.pdbx_description
1 polymer ?
#
loop_
_entity_poly.entity_id
_entity_poly.type
_entity_poly.pdbx_seq_one_letter_code
_entity_poly.pdbx_strand_id
1 'polypeptide(L)'
;MAFQNICAKITDAFYLITHKRITADQDVNDVLLKTITFMPTHLLPTLIDDAFWKKLDKQDYMRVATFMAEKSYNEGGCPIGAVIVCRDTGRILGKGHNRLVQDNDPTVHGETAAIKDAGRIHFSNTDIYTTLTPCYDMCRPTINRLGFASVYIGYDLHGANKASEDWLKEQNIHVEIIPDQKYIDIYDRFCREKPHLNHEDWKNLTEADKEFGSAEH
;
A
#
# COMPACT_ATOMS: atom_id res chain seq x y z
N MET A 1 -17.18 41.44 -16.48
CA MET A 1 -15.94 40.70 -16.14
C MET A 1 -16.16 39.57 -15.13
N ALA A 2 -16.98 39.73 -14.07
CA ALA A 2 -17.23 38.66 -13.09
C ALA A 2 -17.96 37.42 -13.66
N PHE A 3 -18.90 37.60 -14.60
CA PHE A 3 -19.68 36.50 -15.18
C PHE A 3 -18.86 35.58 -16.11
N GLN A 4 -17.93 36.14 -16.89
CA GLN A 4 -17.03 35.36 -17.76
C GLN A 4 -16.03 34.52 -16.95
N ASN A 5 -15.55 35.03 -15.81
CA ASN A 5 -14.67 34.28 -14.90
C ASN A 5 -15.39 33.13 -14.18
N ILE A 6 -16.69 33.26 -13.92
CA ILE A 6 -17.52 32.19 -13.35
C ILE A 6 -17.79 31.12 -14.41
N CYS A 7 -18.18 31.52 -15.64
CA CYS A 7 -18.33 30.58 -16.75
C CYS A 7 -17.05 29.80 -17.02
N ALA A 8 -15.89 30.46 -17.13
CA ALA A 8 -14.60 29.81 -17.37
C ALA A 8 -14.27 28.76 -16.31
N LYS A 9 -14.40 29.10 -15.02
CA LYS A 9 -14.18 28.16 -13.90
C LYS A 9 -15.19 26.99 -13.89
N ILE A 10 -16.43 27.22 -14.30
CA ILE A 10 -17.44 26.17 -14.42
C ILE A 10 -17.10 25.26 -15.60
N THR A 11 -16.68 25.78 -16.76
CA THR A 11 -16.20 24.97 -17.89
C THR A 11 -14.93 24.20 -17.57
N ASP A 12 -13.98 24.78 -16.84
CA ASP A 12 -12.75 24.07 -16.43
C ASP A 12 -13.06 22.95 -15.44
N ALA A 13 -13.95 23.20 -14.47
CA ALA A 13 -14.44 22.15 -13.58
C ALA A 13 -15.21 21.07 -14.35
N PHE A 14 -16.09 21.43 -15.29
CA PHE A 14 -16.84 20.48 -16.12
C PHE A 14 -15.92 19.70 -17.07
N TYR A 15 -14.89 20.34 -17.62
CA TYR A 15 -13.88 19.73 -18.49
C TYR A 15 -13.04 18.71 -17.72
N LEU A 16 -12.63 19.05 -16.49
CA LEU A 16 -11.94 18.15 -15.58
C LEU A 16 -12.79 16.99 -15.07
N ILE A 17 -14.11 17.19 -14.97
CA ILE A 17 -15.07 16.16 -14.58
C ILE A 17 -15.43 15.24 -15.76
N THR A 18 -15.33 15.74 -17.00
CA THR A 18 -15.73 14.99 -18.21
C THR A 18 -14.59 14.26 -18.90
N HIS A 19 -13.33 14.61 -18.62
CA HIS A 19 -12.17 13.99 -19.27
C HIS A 19 -11.28 13.31 -18.24
N LYS A 20 -11.27 11.96 -18.29
CA LYS A 20 -10.29 11.16 -17.56
C LYS A 20 -8.89 11.56 -18.04
N ARG A 21 -7.97 11.77 -17.09
CA ARG A 21 -6.60 12.24 -17.36
C ARG A 21 -5.62 11.10 -17.62
N ILE A 22 -5.99 9.89 -17.22
CA ILE A 22 -5.24 8.67 -17.48
C ILE A 22 -6.09 7.74 -18.33
N THR A 23 -5.66 7.49 -19.56
CA THR A 23 -6.42 6.75 -20.58
C THR A 23 -5.61 5.59 -21.14
N ALA A 24 -6.28 4.64 -21.83
CA ALA A 24 -5.66 3.38 -22.25
C ALA A 24 -4.55 3.54 -23.32
N ASP A 25 -4.48 4.68 -24.01
CA ASP A 25 -3.44 5.02 -24.98
C ASP A 25 -2.10 5.38 -24.32
N GLN A 26 -2.08 5.72 -23.04
CA GLN A 26 -0.83 6.05 -22.33
C GLN A 26 -0.11 4.80 -21.84
N ASP A 27 1.20 4.75 -22.01
CA ASP A 27 2.03 3.63 -21.56
C ASP A 27 2.16 3.60 -20.03
N VAL A 28 2.18 2.37 -19.48
CA VAL A 28 2.45 2.15 -18.06
C VAL A 28 3.93 2.38 -17.81
N ASN A 29 4.25 3.29 -16.89
CA ASN A 29 5.62 3.62 -16.48
C ASN A 29 5.64 4.20 -15.06
N ASP A 30 6.83 4.30 -14.47
CA ASP A 30 7.03 4.79 -13.10
C ASP A 30 6.46 6.20 -12.86
N VAL A 31 6.47 7.10 -13.85
CA VAL A 31 5.91 8.45 -13.70
C VAL A 31 4.40 8.37 -13.53
N LEU A 32 3.74 7.58 -14.38
CA LEU A 32 2.30 7.37 -14.33
C LEU A 32 1.89 6.64 -13.05
N LEU A 33 2.59 5.56 -12.69
CA LEU A 33 2.34 4.80 -11.47
C LEU A 33 2.55 5.65 -10.21
N LYS A 34 3.57 6.50 -10.15
CA LYS A 34 3.73 7.49 -9.06
C LYS A 34 2.57 8.48 -8.99
N THR A 35 2.10 8.94 -10.14
CA THR A 35 0.93 9.84 -10.21
C THR A 35 -0.28 9.14 -9.59
N ILE A 36 -0.56 7.88 -9.97
CA ILE A 36 -1.64 7.07 -9.38
C ILE A 36 -1.44 6.86 -7.88
N THR A 37 -0.20 6.61 -7.45
CA THR A 37 0.18 6.37 -6.05
C THR A 37 -0.18 7.56 -5.16
N PHE A 38 0.14 8.78 -5.59
CA PHE A 38 -0.01 9.96 -4.74
C PHE A 38 -1.31 10.74 -4.98
N MET A 39 -2.13 10.31 -5.95
CA MET A 39 -3.50 10.82 -6.08
C MET A 39 -4.42 10.25 -5.00
N PRO A 40 -5.29 11.08 -4.39
CA PRO A 40 -6.30 10.62 -3.45
C PRO A 40 -7.16 9.50 -4.05
N THR A 41 -7.31 8.39 -3.32
CA THR A 41 -7.95 7.18 -3.83
C THR A 41 -9.37 7.42 -4.33
N HIS A 42 -10.14 8.24 -3.62
CA HIS A 42 -11.51 8.60 -4.00
C HIS A 42 -11.63 9.35 -5.35
N LEU A 43 -10.53 9.92 -5.87
CA LEU A 43 -10.52 10.60 -7.17
C LEU A 43 -10.13 9.68 -8.33
N LEU A 44 -9.55 8.51 -8.06
CA LEU A 44 -9.07 7.60 -9.11
C LEU A 44 -10.19 7.16 -10.08
N PRO A 45 -11.43 6.83 -9.64
CA PRO A 45 -12.50 6.46 -10.57
C PRO A 45 -12.89 7.58 -11.54
N THR A 46 -12.71 8.84 -11.12
CA THR A 46 -12.99 10.02 -11.95
C THR A 46 -11.84 10.33 -12.90
N LEU A 47 -10.60 10.06 -12.49
CA LEU A 47 -9.40 10.49 -13.22
C LEU A 47 -8.82 9.41 -14.16
N ILE A 48 -9.17 8.14 -13.97
CA ILE A 48 -8.51 7.01 -14.64
C ILE A 48 -9.53 6.15 -15.38
N ASP A 49 -9.20 5.81 -16.63
CA ASP A 49 -10.09 5.03 -17.48
C ASP A 49 -10.21 3.56 -17.08
N ASP A 50 -11.39 2.98 -17.25
CA ASP A 50 -11.64 1.59 -16.90
C ASP A 50 -10.86 0.63 -17.79
N ALA A 51 -10.61 1.05 -19.04
CA ALA A 51 -9.72 0.35 -19.93
C ALA A 51 -8.25 0.43 -19.49
N PHE A 52 -7.84 1.50 -18.79
CA PHE A 52 -6.47 1.62 -18.29
C PHE A 52 -6.17 0.63 -17.17
N TRP A 53 -7.10 0.40 -16.23
CA TRP A 53 -6.92 -0.57 -15.15
C TRP A 53 -6.63 -1.99 -15.66
N LYS A 54 -7.15 -2.35 -16.83
CA LYS A 54 -6.91 -3.64 -17.48
C LYS A 54 -5.50 -3.80 -18.05
N LYS A 55 -4.73 -2.71 -18.15
CA LYS A 55 -3.33 -2.73 -18.59
C LYS A 55 -2.38 -3.07 -17.45
N LEU A 56 -2.78 -2.81 -16.20
CA LEU A 56 -1.91 -3.00 -15.05
C LEU A 56 -1.82 -4.48 -14.69
N ASP A 57 -0.60 -4.96 -14.46
CA ASP A 57 -0.33 -6.29 -13.96
C ASP A 57 0.05 -6.29 -12.47
N LYS A 58 0.40 -7.48 -11.96
CA LYS A 58 0.75 -7.64 -10.54
C LYS A 58 2.03 -6.88 -10.17
N GLN A 59 3.00 -6.78 -11.08
CA GLN A 59 4.23 -6.04 -10.87
C GLN A 59 3.95 -4.54 -10.79
N ASP A 60 3.03 -4.01 -11.59
CA ASP A 60 2.61 -2.61 -11.50
C ASP A 60 1.97 -2.26 -10.15
N TYR A 61 1.07 -3.12 -9.65
CA TYR A 61 0.48 -2.92 -8.32
C TYR A 61 1.52 -3.02 -7.20
N MET A 62 2.45 -3.97 -7.29
CA MET A 62 3.56 -4.04 -6.35
C MET A 62 4.44 -2.78 -6.42
N ARG A 63 4.71 -2.26 -7.62
CA ARG A 63 5.45 -1.01 -7.80
C ARG A 63 4.74 0.19 -7.18
N VAL A 64 3.40 0.25 -7.22
CA VAL A 64 2.61 1.25 -6.48
C VAL A 64 2.80 1.10 -4.97
N ALA A 65 2.78 -0.13 -4.43
CA ALA A 65 3.09 -0.39 -3.02
C ALA A 65 4.53 0.06 -2.67
N THR A 66 5.50 -0.20 -3.56
CA THR A 66 6.89 0.28 -3.40
C THR A 66 6.96 1.80 -3.30
N PHE A 67 6.20 2.55 -4.10
CA PHE A 67 6.19 4.01 -4.00
C PHE A 67 5.57 4.51 -2.68
N MET A 68 4.60 3.77 -2.12
CA MET A 68 4.10 4.04 -0.77
C MET A 68 5.18 3.76 0.29
N ALA A 69 5.93 2.67 0.19
CA ALA A 69 7.08 2.40 1.06
C ALA A 69 8.18 3.47 0.94
N GLU A 70 8.51 3.89 -0.29
CA GLU A 70 9.46 4.98 -0.57
C GLU A 70 9.01 6.28 0.11
N LYS A 71 7.71 6.58 0.09
CA LYS A 71 7.13 7.72 0.80
C LYS A 71 7.36 7.62 2.30
N SER A 72 7.08 6.47 2.93
CA SER A 72 7.33 6.30 4.37
C SER A 72 8.78 6.54 4.74
N TYR A 73 9.70 5.93 3.98
CA TYR A 73 11.14 6.10 4.19
C TYR A 73 11.56 7.57 4.12
N ASN A 74 11.10 8.29 3.10
CA ASN A 74 11.40 9.72 2.92
C ASN A 74 10.80 10.61 4.01
N GLU A 75 9.71 10.16 4.65
CA GLU A 75 9.10 10.82 5.82
C GLU A 75 9.76 10.42 7.14
N GLY A 76 10.77 9.54 7.10
CA GLY A 76 11.53 9.13 8.27
C GLY A 76 11.09 7.82 8.92
N GLY A 77 9.99 7.20 8.46
CA GLY A 77 9.42 5.98 9.02
C GLY A 77 9.96 4.67 8.42
N CYS A 78 9.26 3.57 8.74
CA CYS A 78 9.55 2.23 8.23
C CYS A 78 9.06 2.10 6.76
N PRO A 79 9.91 1.66 5.82
CA PRO A 79 9.57 1.57 4.40
C PRO A 79 8.62 0.40 4.13
N ILE A 80 7.36 0.51 4.52
CA ILE A 80 6.36 -0.53 4.27
C ILE A 80 5.16 0.16 3.62
N GLY A 81 4.74 -0.37 2.48
CA GLY A 81 3.64 0.15 1.69
C GLY A 81 2.67 -0.96 1.31
N ALA A 82 1.39 -0.61 1.15
CA ALA A 82 0.40 -1.54 0.65
C ALA A 82 -0.62 -0.87 -0.27
N VAL A 83 -1.21 -1.67 -1.16
CA VAL A 83 -2.31 -1.27 -2.05
C VAL A 83 -3.36 -2.39 -2.10
N ILE A 84 -4.63 -1.98 -2.10
CA ILE A 84 -5.79 -2.87 -2.21
C ILE A 84 -6.39 -2.72 -3.59
N VAL A 85 -6.61 -3.84 -4.28
CA VAL A 85 -7.06 -3.88 -5.68
C VAL A 85 -8.35 -4.69 -5.78
N CYS A 86 -9.32 -4.16 -6.50
CA CYS A 86 -10.55 -4.88 -6.86
C CYS A 86 -10.26 -5.90 -7.97
N ARG A 87 -10.54 -7.19 -7.74
CA ARG A 87 -10.24 -8.27 -8.70
C ARG A 87 -10.98 -8.12 -10.03
N ASP A 88 -12.24 -7.70 -9.99
CA ASP A 88 -13.08 -7.61 -11.19
C ASP A 88 -12.67 -6.46 -12.10
N THR A 89 -12.15 -5.37 -11.52
CA THR A 89 -11.96 -4.11 -12.23
C THR A 89 -10.50 -3.69 -12.37
N GLY A 90 -9.59 -4.26 -11.58
CA GLY A 90 -8.21 -3.77 -11.44
C GLY A 90 -8.11 -2.42 -10.72
N ARG A 91 -9.22 -1.84 -10.25
CA ARG A 91 -9.20 -0.54 -9.59
C ARG A 91 -8.50 -0.64 -8.24
N ILE A 92 -7.63 0.32 -7.97
CA ILE A 92 -7.08 0.53 -6.64
C ILE A 92 -8.17 1.12 -5.75
N LEU A 93 -8.49 0.40 -4.66
CA LEU A 93 -9.53 0.77 -3.69
C LEU A 93 -8.94 1.44 -2.45
N GLY A 94 -7.67 1.19 -2.12
CA GLY A 94 -6.99 1.78 -0.98
C GLY A 94 -5.48 1.74 -1.15
N LYS A 95 -4.78 2.75 -0.66
CA LYS A 95 -3.31 2.84 -0.65
C LYS A 95 -2.84 3.32 0.72
N GLY A 96 -1.78 2.71 1.24
CA GLY A 96 -1.24 3.07 2.55
C GLY A 96 0.25 2.83 2.66
N HIS A 97 0.87 3.52 3.60
CA HIS A 97 2.24 3.27 4.04
C HIS A 97 2.27 3.30 5.55
N ASN A 98 3.30 2.66 6.14
CA ASN A 98 3.51 2.66 7.57
C ASN A 98 3.67 4.11 8.08
N ARG A 99 2.97 4.43 9.16
CA ARG A 99 2.98 5.75 9.81
C ARG A 99 3.33 5.67 11.29
N LEU A 100 4.02 4.61 11.73
CA LEU A 100 4.45 4.42 13.12
C LEU A 100 5.14 5.66 13.65
N VAL A 101 6.13 6.16 12.92
CA VAL A 101 6.93 7.34 13.30
C VAL A 101 6.15 8.64 13.06
N GLN A 102 5.42 8.72 11.95
CA GLN A 102 4.77 9.94 11.47
C GLN A 102 3.59 10.35 12.34
N ASP A 103 2.86 9.36 12.88
CA ASP A 103 1.68 9.58 13.71
C ASP A 103 1.95 9.26 15.19
N ASN A 104 3.15 8.76 15.54
CA ASN A 104 3.49 8.22 16.86
C ASN A 104 2.44 7.18 17.32
N ASP A 105 2.10 6.27 16.41
CA ASP A 105 1.03 5.28 16.56
C ASP A 105 1.51 3.90 16.07
N PRO A 106 1.75 2.93 16.97
CA PRO A 106 2.27 1.61 16.60
C PRO A 106 1.28 0.75 15.81
N THR A 107 0.04 1.19 15.61
CA THR A 107 -1.00 0.40 14.91
C THR A 107 -1.09 0.71 13.42
N VAL A 108 -0.37 1.75 12.94
CA VAL A 108 -0.47 2.21 11.55
C VAL A 108 0.63 1.61 10.67
N HIS A 109 0.45 0.35 10.33
CA HIS A 109 1.25 -0.39 9.34
C HIS A 109 0.83 -0.04 7.91
N GLY A 110 1.60 -0.48 6.91
CA GLY A 110 1.26 -0.26 5.49
C GLY A 110 -0.11 -0.84 5.13
N GLU A 111 -0.38 -2.07 5.55
CA GLU A 111 -1.62 -2.80 5.30
C GLU A 111 -2.82 -2.15 6.02
N THR A 112 -2.66 -1.79 7.30
CA THR A 112 -3.75 -1.16 8.06
C THR A 112 -4.04 0.25 7.56
N ALA A 113 -3.02 1.01 7.12
CA ALA A 113 -3.20 2.28 6.46
C ALA A 113 -3.95 2.14 5.12
N ALA A 114 -3.65 1.13 4.32
CA ALA A 114 -4.33 0.89 3.05
C ALA A 114 -5.80 0.49 3.26
N ILE A 115 -6.08 -0.33 4.28
CA ILE A 115 -7.45 -0.69 4.71
C ILE A 115 -8.22 0.56 5.15
N LYS A 116 -7.57 1.44 5.94
CA LYS A 116 -8.17 2.70 6.39
C LYS A 116 -8.51 3.62 5.22
N ASP A 117 -7.62 3.74 4.23
CA ASP A 117 -7.83 4.53 3.01
C ASP A 117 -8.96 3.95 2.14
N ALA A 118 -9.08 2.62 2.05
CA ALA A 118 -10.20 1.97 1.36
C ALA A 118 -11.56 2.21 2.02
N GLY A 119 -11.56 2.49 3.33
CA GLY A 119 -12.76 2.73 4.11
C GLY A 119 -13.62 1.48 4.24
N ARG A 120 -14.93 1.68 4.37
CA ARG A 120 -15.89 0.60 4.64
C ARG A 120 -16.37 -0.06 3.35
N ILE A 121 -15.65 -1.08 2.90
CA ILE A 121 -15.97 -1.89 1.72
C ILE A 121 -16.04 -3.39 2.05
N HIS A 122 -16.47 -4.20 1.08
CA HIS A 122 -16.37 -5.65 1.15
C HIS A 122 -15.03 -6.12 0.57
N PHE A 123 -14.14 -6.64 1.42
CA PHE A 123 -12.79 -7.03 1.01
C PHE A 123 -12.72 -8.43 0.36
N SER A 124 -13.82 -9.19 0.35
CA SER A 124 -13.87 -10.56 -0.18
C SER A 124 -13.56 -10.71 -1.66
N ASN A 125 -13.69 -9.64 -2.45
CA ASN A 125 -13.30 -9.61 -3.85
C ASN A 125 -12.12 -8.66 -4.12
N THR A 126 -11.19 -8.60 -3.16
CA THR A 126 -10.02 -7.74 -3.23
C THR A 126 -8.75 -8.52 -2.97
N ASP A 127 -7.69 -8.09 -3.63
CA ASP A 127 -6.33 -8.52 -3.36
C ASP A 127 -5.58 -7.39 -2.64
N ILE A 128 -4.70 -7.74 -1.72
CA ILE A 128 -3.77 -6.80 -1.10
C ILE A 128 -2.35 -7.08 -1.56
N TYR A 129 -1.66 -6.04 -2.01
CA TYR A 129 -0.24 -6.07 -2.32
C TYR A 129 0.45 -5.32 -1.19
N THR A 130 1.36 -5.98 -0.50
CA THR A 130 2.19 -5.39 0.56
C THR A 130 3.63 -5.55 0.16
N THR A 131 4.46 -4.53 0.38
CA THR A 131 5.88 -4.60 0.02
C THR A 131 6.64 -5.62 0.84
N LEU A 132 6.07 -6.10 1.94
CA LEU A 132 6.72 -6.93 2.93
C LEU A 132 5.75 -7.95 3.50
N THR A 133 6.24 -9.13 3.91
CA THR A 133 5.37 -10.14 4.53
C THR A 133 4.59 -9.55 5.71
N PRO A 134 3.23 -9.70 5.74
CA PRO A 134 2.42 -9.18 6.84
C PRO A 134 2.84 -9.70 8.20
N CYS A 135 2.86 -8.82 9.20
CA CYS A 135 3.20 -9.20 10.56
C CYS A 135 2.20 -10.24 11.13
N TYR A 136 2.72 -11.11 11.98
CA TYR A 136 2.01 -12.29 12.49
C TYR A 136 0.81 -11.94 13.38
N ASP A 137 0.93 -10.86 14.14
CA ASP A 137 0.08 -10.45 15.26
C ASP A 137 -1.07 -9.52 14.84
N MET A 138 -0.85 -8.67 13.83
CA MET A 138 -1.82 -7.63 13.46
C MET A 138 -2.27 -7.72 12.01
N CYS A 139 -1.35 -7.60 11.05
CA CYS A 139 -1.72 -7.45 9.64
C CYS A 139 -2.28 -8.75 9.06
N ARG A 140 -1.60 -9.87 9.29
CA ARG A 140 -2.05 -11.19 8.85
C ARG A 140 -3.46 -11.57 9.37
N PRO A 141 -3.75 -11.50 10.70
CA PRO A 141 -5.09 -11.80 11.19
C PRO A 141 -6.14 -10.78 10.73
N THR A 142 -5.78 -9.51 10.53
CA THR A 142 -6.70 -8.49 9.99
C THR A 142 -7.09 -8.81 8.55
N ILE A 143 -6.12 -9.17 7.71
CA ILE A 143 -6.35 -9.60 6.33
C ILE A 143 -7.30 -10.80 6.29
N ASN A 144 -7.06 -11.82 7.12
CA ASN A 144 -7.95 -12.98 7.21
C ASN A 144 -9.35 -12.59 7.68
N ARG A 145 -9.46 -11.75 8.72
CA ARG A 145 -10.74 -11.32 9.26
C ARG A 145 -11.59 -10.53 8.28
N LEU A 146 -10.95 -9.68 7.47
CA LEU A 146 -11.64 -8.91 6.41
C LEU A 146 -11.97 -9.77 5.19
N GLY A 147 -11.29 -10.92 5.04
CA GLY A 147 -11.59 -11.93 4.04
C GLY A 147 -10.98 -11.65 2.67
N PHE A 148 -9.81 -11.00 2.61
CA PHE A 148 -9.12 -10.78 1.33
C PHE A 148 -8.91 -12.10 0.56
N ALA A 149 -9.05 -12.04 -0.76
CA ALA A 149 -8.92 -13.23 -1.60
C ALA A 149 -7.45 -13.63 -1.81
N SER A 150 -6.57 -12.64 -1.96
CA SER A 150 -5.13 -12.86 -2.13
C SER A 150 -4.28 -11.83 -1.39
N VAL A 151 -3.07 -12.26 -1.03
CA VAL A 151 -1.98 -11.43 -0.52
C VAL A 151 -0.78 -11.59 -1.46
N TYR A 152 -0.31 -10.48 -2.00
CA TYR A 152 0.90 -10.41 -2.81
C TYR A 152 2.00 -9.72 -2.00
N ILE A 153 3.18 -10.33 -1.94
CA ILE A 153 4.27 -9.92 -1.04
C ILE A 153 5.49 -9.47 -1.85
N GLY A 154 5.97 -8.25 -1.61
CA GLY A 154 7.11 -7.66 -2.31
C GLY A 154 8.47 -8.22 -1.88
N TYR A 155 8.59 -8.59 -0.61
CA TYR A 155 9.82 -9.15 -0.06
C TYR A 155 9.48 -10.00 1.17
N ASP A 156 10.01 -11.22 1.19
CA ASP A 156 9.71 -12.25 2.19
C ASP A 156 10.73 -12.34 3.32
N LEU A 157 11.68 -11.39 3.36
CA LEU A 157 12.84 -11.41 4.27
C LEU A 157 13.65 -12.71 4.17
N HIS A 158 13.85 -13.24 2.96
CA HIS A 158 14.52 -14.52 2.74
C HIS A 158 13.85 -15.69 3.49
N GLY A 159 12.52 -15.64 3.59
CA GLY A 159 11.70 -16.64 4.26
C GLY A 159 11.68 -16.55 5.78
N ALA A 160 12.24 -15.49 6.39
CA ALA A 160 12.23 -15.31 7.85
C ALA A 160 10.78 -15.29 8.42
N ASN A 161 9.79 -14.92 7.61
CA ASN A 161 8.37 -14.90 8.00
C ASN A 161 7.53 -15.93 7.26
N LYS A 162 8.13 -17.05 6.83
CA LYS A 162 7.41 -18.14 6.14
C LYS A 162 6.20 -18.67 6.95
N ALA A 163 6.27 -18.63 8.28
CA ALA A 163 5.14 -19.01 9.15
C ALA A 163 3.90 -18.09 8.99
N SER A 164 4.12 -16.81 8.67
CA SER A 164 3.02 -15.87 8.36
C SER A 164 2.36 -16.25 7.03
N GLU A 165 3.18 -16.51 6.00
CA GLU A 165 2.72 -16.91 4.67
C GLU A 165 1.99 -18.25 4.67
N ASP A 166 2.54 -19.25 5.36
CA ASP A 166 1.96 -20.59 5.44
C ASP A 166 0.60 -20.54 6.15
N TRP A 167 0.50 -19.78 7.25
CA TRP A 167 -0.78 -19.62 7.93
C TRP A 167 -1.85 -18.95 7.06
N LEU A 168 -1.50 -17.95 6.24
CA LEU A 168 -2.46 -17.34 5.30
C LEU A 168 -2.98 -18.37 4.30
N LYS A 169 -2.08 -19.22 3.77
CA LYS A 169 -2.46 -20.32 2.87
C LYS A 169 -3.37 -21.33 3.57
N GLU A 170 -3.11 -21.66 4.83
CA GLU A 170 -3.98 -22.53 5.65
C GLU A 170 -5.38 -21.94 5.85
N GLN A 171 -5.52 -20.61 5.86
CA GLN A 171 -6.82 -19.93 5.89
C GLN A 171 -7.49 -19.85 4.50
N ASN A 172 -6.98 -20.55 3.48
CA ASN A 172 -7.42 -20.51 2.09
C ASN A 172 -7.26 -19.15 1.40
N ILE A 173 -6.31 -18.33 1.87
CA ILE A 173 -5.95 -17.08 1.21
C ILE A 173 -4.81 -17.37 0.23
N HIS A 174 -4.95 -16.92 -1.01
CA HIS A 174 -3.88 -17.08 -2.00
C HIS A 174 -2.68 -16.19 -1.63
N VAL A 175 -1.46 -16.75 -1.60
CA VAL A 175 -0.24 -16.00 -1.29
C VAL A 175 0.80 -16.20 -2.39
N GLU A 176 1.32 -15.10 -2.92
CA GLU A 176 2.36 -15.11 -3.96
C GLU A 176 3.40 -14.01 -3.69
N ILE A 177 4.68 -14.34 -3.87
CA ILE A 177 5.78 -13.40 -3.74
C ILE A 177 6.07 -12.77 -5.10
N ILE A 178 6.04 -11.45 -5.15
CA ILE A 178 6.22 -10.62 -6.35
C ILE A 178 7.35 -9.63 -6.06
N PRO A 179 8.61 -10.04 -6.25
CA PRO A 179 9.74 -9.21 -5.87
C PRO A 179 9.83 -7.93 -6.70
N ASP A 180 10.11 -6.81 -6.03
CA ASP A 180 10.40 -5.53 -6.66
C ASP A 180 11.78 -5.04 -6.23
N GLN A 181 12.73 -4.99 -7.18
CA GLN A 181 14.13 -4.67 -6.86
C GLN A 181 14.27 -3.29 -6.22
N LYS A 182 13.48 -2.31 -6.67
CA LYS A 182 13.49 -0.96 -6.09
C LYS A 182 13.12 -1.00 -4.61
N TYR A 183 12.12 -1.79 -4.24
CA TYR A 183 11.75 -1.97 -2.84
C TYR A 183 12.86 -2.62 -2.02
N ILE A 184 13.45 -3.71 -2.53
CA ILE A 184 14.55 -4.42 -1.85
C ILE A 184 15.70 -3.45 -1.56
N ASP A 185 16.09 -2.61 -2.52
CA ASP A 185 17.15 -1.61 -2.35
C ASP A 185 16.81 -0.57 -1.26
N ILE A 186 15.54 -0.12 -1.20
CA ILE A 186 15.06 0.82 -0.17
C ILE A 186 15.13 0.15 1.21
N TYR A 187 14.66 -1.10 1.31
CA TYR A 187 14.58 -1.83 2.54
C TYR A 187 15.96 -2.18 3.12
N ASP A 188 16.91 -2.59 2.27
CA ASP A 188 18.31 -2.84 2.66
C ASP A 188 19.01 -1.57 3.16
N ARG A 189 18.71 -0.42 2.53
CA ARG A 189 19.20 0.88 3.01
C ARG A 189 18.61 1.23 4.38
N PHE A 190 17.29 1.04 4.56
CA PHE A 190 16.63 1.27 5.84
C PHE A 190 17.21 0.42 6.97
N CYS A 191 17.43 -0.88 6.74
CA CYS A 191 18.02 -1.77 7.74
C CYS A 191 19.40 -1.31 8.20
N ARG A 192 20.21 -0.75 7.29
CA ARG A 192 21.55 -0.22 7.62
C ARG A 192 21.49 1.10 8.39
N GLU A 193 20.59 1.99 8.01
CA GLU A 193 20.51 3.34 8.57
C GLU A 193 19.71 3.40 9.88
N LYS A 194 18.68 2.56 10.02
CA LYS A 194 17.68 2.62 11.11
C LYS A 194 17.36 1.23 11.68
N PRO A 195 18.36 0.45 12.14
CA PRO A 195 18.13 -0.91 12.65
C PRO A 195 17.23 -0.96 13.89
N HIS A 196 17.16 0.12 14.68
CA HIS A 196 16.28 0.21 15.86
C HIS A 196 14.81 0.27 15.47
N LEU A 197 14.43 1.11 14.50
CA LEU A 197 13.06 1.18 13.99
C LEU A 197 12.63 -0.13 13.32
N ASN A 198 13.56 -0.80 12.66
CA ASN A 198 13.31 -2.14 12.11
C ASN A 198 12.95 -3.15 13.21
N HIS A 199 13.58 -3.08 14.38
CA HIS A 199 13.24 -3.96 15.50
C HIS A 199 11.93 -3.56 16.18
N GLU A 200 11.68 -2.25 16.32
CA GLU A 200 10.44 -1.72 16.90
C GLU A 200 9.22 -2.16 16.10
N ASP A 201 9.24 -1.95 14.78
CA ASP A 201 8.13 -2.28 13.89
C ASP A 201 7.83 -3.78 13.83
N TRP A 202 8.86 -4.63 13.92
CA TRP A 202 8.68 -6.09 13.82
C TRP A 202 8.42 -6.79 15.14
N LYS A 203 9.05 -6.32 16.22
CA LYS A 203 9.05 -7.03 17.50
C LYS A 203 8.27 -6.28 18.57
N ASN A 204 7.72 -5.11 18.26
CA ASN A 204 7.20 -4.17 19.26
C ASN A 204 8.23 -3.92 20.38
N LEU A 205 9.52 -3.88 20.04
CA LEU A 205 10.60 -3.61 20.98
C LEU A 205 11.09 -2.18 20.80
N THR A 206 10.50 -1.27 21.56
CA THR A 206 10.89 0.13 21.69
C THR A 206 12.12 0.28 22.61
N GLU A 207 12.79 1.43 22.57
CA GLU A 207 13.78 1.79 23.60
C GLU A 207 13.17 1.79 25.02
N ALA A 208 11.86 2.03 25.16
CA ALA A 208 11.15 2.00 26.43
C ALA A 208 11.01 0.59 27.01
N ASP A 209 11.04 -0.47 26.20
CA ASP A 209 11.02 -1.87 26.69
C ASP A 209 12.29 -2.23 27.46
N LYS A 210 13.38 -1.47 27.27
CA LYS A 210 14.58 -1.57 28.12
C LYS A 210 14.33 -1.03 29.54
N GLU A 211 13.37 -0.14 29.73
CA GLU A 211 12.99 0.41 31.04
C GLU A 211 11.95 -0.46 31.77
N PHE A 212 11.05 -1.13 31.03
CA PHE A 212 9.98 -1.96 31.62
C PHE A 212 10.34 -3.44 31.80
N GLY A 213 11.47 -3.88 31.26
CA GLY A 213 11.91 -5.28 31.31
C GLY A 213 11.10 -6.13 30.33
N SER A 214 11.78 -6.78 29.39
CA SER A 214 11.15 -7.63 28.39
C SER A 214 10.29 -8.71 29.06
N ALA A 215 8.97 -8.59 28.99
CA ALA A 215 8.08 -9.71 29.22
C ALA A 215 8.16 -10.61 27.98
N GLU A 216 8.82 -11.75 28.12
CA GLU A 216 8.75 -12.82 27.13
C GLU A 216 7.27 -13.21 26.96
N HIS A 217 6.74 -13.04 25.75
CA HIS A 217 5.42 -13.52 25.33
C HIS A 217 5.58 -14.39 24.08
#